data_AF-U6M158-F1
#
_entry.id   AF-U6M158-F1
#
_cell.length_a   1.000
_cell.length_b   1.000
_cell.length_c   1.000
_cell.angle_alpha   90.00
_cell.angle_beta   90.00
_cell.angle_gamma   90.00
#
_symmetry.space_group_name_H-M   'P 1'
#
loop_
_entity.id
_entity.type
_entity.pdbx_description
1 polymer ?
#
loop_
_entity_poly.entity_id
_entity_poly.type
_entity_poly.pdbx_seq_one_letter_code
_entity_poly.pdbx_strand_id
1 'polypeptide(L)'
;MGKASKARKRKGRRQDGLKANAMDEDKPRKNGETTATKDGEEGDGSTSSHSVFKRHAAERKAVKHEIALLKLRRKKLRKKFPKEAAEKREINKKIKTLIKDITEKQQKELKELGIVKSTQTNEFAEEDVDMDN
;
A
#
# COMPACT_ATOMS: atom_id res chain seq x y z
N MET A 1 -59.78 21.05 1.90
CA MET A 1 -58.55 20.50 2.52
C MET A 1 -57.48 20.35 1.44
N GLY A 2 -56.53 21.29 1.38
CA GLY A 2 -55.53 21.36 0.30
C GLY A 2 -54.35 20.43 0.52
N LYS A 3 -54.03 19.58 -0.48
CA LYS A 3 -52.82 18.76 -0.53
C LYS A 3 -51.67 19.58 -1.13
N ALA A 4 -50.66 19.92 -0.33
CA ALA A 4 -49.46 20.60 -0.80
C ALA A 4 -48.48 19.61 -1.43
N SER A 5 -48.43 19.57 -2.77
CA SER A 5 -47.41 18.86 -3.55
C SER A 5 -46.10 19.65 -3.53
N LYS A 6 -45.09 19.14 -2.82
CA LYS A 6 -43.73 19.73 -2.80
C LYS A 6 -42.87 19.10 -3.90
N ALA A 7 -43.14 19.49 -5.14
CA ALA A 7 -42.31 19.17 -6.29
C ALA A 7 -40.97 19.92 -6.21
N ARG A 8 -39.91 19.25 -5.72
CA ARG A 8 -38.55 19.79 -5.78
C ARG A 8 -37.92 19.47 -7.13
N LYS A 9 -37.98 20.45 -8.06
CA LYS A 9 -37.14 20.53 -9.26
C LYS A 9 -35.67 20.34 -8.88
N ARG A 10 -35.01 19.29 -9.40
CA ARG A 10 -33.57 19.35 -9.72
C ARG A 10 -33.41 19.06 -11.20
N LYS A 11 -33.19 20.17 -11.92
CA LYS A 11 -32.84 20.28 -13.32
C LYS A 11 -31.31 20.24 -13.40
N GLY A 12 -30.76 19.45 -14.32
CA GLY A 12 -29.32 19.37 -14.64
C GLY A 12 -28.78 17.95 -14.39
N ARG A 13 -28.19 17.25 -15.34
CA ARG A 13 -27.63 17.62 -16.64
C ARG A 13 -27.59 16.32 -17.46
N ARG A 14 -28.44 16.19 -18.48
CA ARG A 14 -28.22 15.22 -19.55
C ARG A 14 -27.06 15.74 -20.38
N GLN A 15 -25.97 14.99 -20.45
CA GLN A 15 -25.10 14.99 -21.62
C GLN A 15 -25.17 13.57 -22.17
N ASP A 16 -26.13 13.38 -23.07
CA ASP A 16 -25.95 12.46 -24.18
C ASP A 16 -24.76 12.95 -25.00
N GLY A 17 -23.84 12.05 -25.34
CA GLY A 17 -22.73 12.38 -26.21
C GLY A 17 -21.71 11.26 -26.35
N LEU A 18 -21.91 10.41 -27.36
CA LEU A 18 -20.86 9.74 -28.15
C LEU A 18 -20.13 8.60 -27.40
N LYS A 19 -20.43 7.31 -27.60
CA LYS A 19 -20.16 6.53 -28.83
C LYS A 19 -19.02 7.11 -29.69
N ALA A 20 -17.80 6.68 -29.39
CA ALA A 20 -16.70 6.63 -30.36
C ALA A 20 -15.72 5.50 -29.95
N ASN A 21 -16.02 4.28 -30.40
CA ASN A 21 -14.96 3.34 -30.74
C ASN A 21 -14.39 3.81 -32.08
N ALA A 22 -13.20 4.38 -32.06
CA ALA A 22 -12.29 4.56 -33.19
C ALA A 22 -10.89 4.49 -32.57
N MET A 23 -10.18 3.37 -32.68
CA MET A 23 -9.22 3.12 -33.75
C MET A 23 -8.43 4.38 -34.10
N ASP A 24 -7.32 4.57 -33.38
CA ASP A 24 -6.15 5.27 -33.94
C ASP A 24 -4.90 4.63 -33.33
N GLU A 25 -4.29 3.77 -34.13
CA GLU A 25 -2.92 3.30 -33.98
C GLU A 25 -1.96 4.50 -34.16
N ASP A 26 -0.72 4.36 -33.71
CA ASP A 26 0.38 5.32 -33.89
C ASP A 26 0.30 6.68 -33.19
N LYS A 27 0.78 6.67 -31.93
CA LYS A 27 1.61 7.78 -31.42
C LYS A 27 2.95 7.24 -30.91
N PRO A 28 4.09 7.70 -31.44
CA PRO A 28 5.39 7.28 -30.93
C PRO A 28 5.56 7.84 -29.52
N ARG A 29 5.52 6.98 -28.51
CA ARG A 29 5.95 7.33 -27.16
C ARG A 29 7.48 7.38 -27.16
N LYS A 30 7.95 8.56 -27.54
CA LYS A 30 9.27 9.14 -27.32
C LYS A 30 9.92 8.55 -26.06
N ASN A 31 11.08 7.92 -26.27
CA ASN A 31 12.01 7.35 -25.30
C ASN A 31 11.93 8.03 -23.92
N GLY A 32 11.30 7.35 -22.98
CA GLY A 32 11.45 7.57 -21.54
C GLY A 32 12.43 6.53 -21.01
N GLU A 33 13.65 6.58 -21.51
CA GLU A 33 14.80 5.90 -20.94
C GLU A 33 15.09 6.53 -19.57
N THR A 34 14.40 6.06 -18.54
CA THR A 34 14.77 6.33 -17.15
C THR A 34 15.18 5.03 -16.51
N THR A 35 16.44 4.70 -16.78
CA THR A 35 17.39 4.19 -15.80
C THR A 35 16.98 2.91 -15.07
N ALA A 36 17.27 1.79 -15.73
CA ALA A 36 17.99 0.72 -15.05
C ALA A 36 19.27 1.33 -14.45
N THR A 37 19.24 1.69 -13.16
CA THR A 37 20.45 1.83 -12.34
C THR A 37 20.93 0.39 -12.10
N LYS A 38 21.73 -0.19 -12.99
CA LYS A 38 23.19 -0.06 -12.97
C LYS A 38 23.71 -0.33 -11.55
N ASP A 39 23.67 -1.61 -11.20
CA ASP A 39 24.68 -2.22 -10.35
C ASP A 39 26.04 -1.74 -10.87
N GLY A 40 26.69 -0.89 -10.09
CA GLY A 40 27.92 -0.19 -10.46
C GLY A 40 28.68 0.18 -9.20
N GLU A 41 29.51 -0.78 -8.79
CA GLU A 41 30.78 -0.70 -8.06
C GLU A 41 31.03 0.42 -7.04
N GLU A 42 31.35 -0.05 -5.83
CA GLU A 42 32.51 0.32 -5.03
C GLU A 42 32.75 1.82 -4.74
N GLY A 43 32.20 2.23 -3.59
CA GLY A 43 32.76 3.29 -2.77
C GLY A 43 32.92 2.77 -1.35
N ASP A 44 34.15 2.42 -1.01
CA ASP A 44 34.64 2.00 0.30
C ASP A 44 34.11 2.86 1.46
N GLY A 45 33.87 2.19 2.60
CA GLY A 45 34.18 2.78 3.91
C GLY A 45 33.11 3.48 4.72
N SER A 46 31.89 3.70 4.23
CA SER A 46 30.82 4.25 5.07
C SER A 46 29.44 3.92 4.50
N THR A 47 28.63 3.16 5.25
CA THR A 47 27.19 3.07 5.00
C THR A 47 26.57 4.45 5.21
N SER A 48 26.70 5.32 4.20
CA SER A 48 26.08 6.64 4.20
C SER A 48 24.59 6.48 4.49
N SER A 49 24.05 7.26 5.41
CA SER A 49 22.64 7.19 5.82
C SER A 49 21.67 7.11 4.63
N HIS A 50 22.03 7.75 3.51
CA HIS A 50 21.27 7.72 2.27
C HIS A 50 21.15 6.31 1.64
N SER A 51 22.19 5.48 1.66
CA SER A 51 22.14 4.11 1.12
C SER A 51 21.23 3.22 1.97
N VAL A 52 21.22 3.42 3.29
CA VAL A 52 20.34 2.71 4.24
C VAL A 52 18.88 3.03 3.95
N PHE A 53 18.54 4.31 3.77
CA PHE A 53 17.18 4.71 3.40
C PHE A 53 16.73 4.16 2.05
N LYS A 54 17.62 4.10 1.04
CA LYS A 54 17.31 3.47 -0.25
C LYS A 54 16.99 1.98 -0.08
N ARG A 55 17.80 1.26 0.70
CA ARG A 55 17.57 -0.16 1.02
C ARG A 55 16.22 -0.34 1.72
N HIS A 56 15.94 0.45 2.76
CA HIS A 56 14.67 0.39 3.50
C HIS A 56 13.45 0.67 2.60
N ALA A 57 13.59 1.59 1.65
CA ALA A 57 12.52 1.90 0.70
C ALA A 57 12.26 0.71 -0.24
N ALA A 58 13.31 0.04 -0.72
CA ALA A 58 13.19 -1.17 -1.55
C ALA A 58 12.51 -2.31 -0.77
N GLU A 59 12.94 -2.57 0.47
CA GLU A 59 12.32 -3.57 1.35
C GLU A 59 10.83 -3.27 1.60
N ARG A 60 10.49 -2.00 1.88
CA ARG A 60 9.09 -1.58 2.06
C ARG A 60 8.25 -1.81 0.81
N LYS A 61 8.80 -1.59 -0.39
CA LYS A 61 8.09 -1.87 -1.64
C LYS A 61 7.85 -3.38 -1.80
N ALA A 62 8.85 -4.21 -1.52
CA ALA A 62 8.73 -5.66 -1.60
C ALA A 62 7.63 -6.20 -0.67
N VAL A 63 7.63 -5.79 0.61
CA VAL A 63 6.60 -6.24 1.56
C VAL A 63 5.23 -5.63 1.30
N LYS A 64 5.15 -4.40 0.77
CA LYS A 64 3.85 -3.87 0.29
C LYS A 64 3.25 -4.76 -0.81
N HIS A 65 4.08 -5.25 -1.73
CA HIS A 65 3.63 -6.18 -2.77
C HIS A 65 3.17 -7.51 -2.18
N GLU A 66 3.93 -8.08 -1.25
CA GLU A 66 3.54 -9.31 -0.54
C GLU A 66 2.22 -9.16 0.23
N ILE A 67 2.06 -8.07 0.97
CA ILE A 67 0.82 -7.74 1.67
C ILE A 67 -0.35 -7.60 0.68
N ALA A 68 -0.13 -7.03 -0.51
CA ALA A 68 -1.16 -6.94 -1.53
C ALA A 68 -1.62 -8.34 -2.00
N LEU A 69 -0.67 -9.26 -2.23
CA LEU A 69 -0.99 -10.65 -2.57
C LEU A 69 -1.75 -11.37 -1.45
N LEU A 70 -1.32 -11.19 -0.20
CA LEU A 70 -2.00 -11.73 0.98
C LEU A 70 -3.43 -11.17 1.12
N LYS A 71 -3.62 -9.87 0.90
CA LYS A 71 -4.95 -9.23 0.91
C LYS A 71 -5.86 -9.76 -0.20
N LEU A 72 -5.31 -10.02 -1.39
CA LEU A 72 -6.04 -10.64 -2.49
C LEU A 72 -6.47 -12.07 -2.13
N ARG A 73 -5.57 -12.89 -1.58
CA ARG A 73 -5.90 -14.24 -1.09
C ARG A 73 -6.99 -14.20 -0.02
N ARG A 74 -6.87 -13.29 0.96
CA ARG A 74 -7.87 -13.08 2.03
C ARG A 74 -9.25 -12.71 1.46
N LYS A 75 -9.28 -11.90 0.40
CA LYS A 75 -10.54 -11.48 -0.25
C LYS A 75 -11.27 -12.65 -0.92
N LYS A 76 -10.52 -13.61 -1.48
CA LYS A 76 -11.08 -14.80 -2.16
C LYS A 76 -11.69 -15.81 -1.18
N LEU A 77 -11.15 -15.91 0.03
CA LEU A 77 -11.69 -16.78 1.07
C LEU A 77 -13.07 -16.29 1.54
N ARG A 78 -13.94 -17.20 1.95
CA ARG A 78 -15.31 -16.93 2.43
C ARG A 78 -15.35 -17.12 3.95
N LYS A 79 -16.15 -16.31 4.64
CA LYS A 79 -16.28 -16.39 6.11
C LYS A 79 -17.15 -17.56 6.58
N LYS A 80 -17.99 -18.11 5.70
CA LYS A 80 -18.98 -19.13 6.04
C LYS A 80 -18.37 -20.53 6.23
N PHE A 81 -17.18 -20.78 5.69
CA PHE A 81 -16.50 -22.06 5.83
C PHE A 81 -15.48 -21.96 6.97
N PRO A 82 -15.57 -22.80 8.03
CA PRO A 82 -14.67 -22.72 9.19
C PRO A 82 -13.18 -22.82 8.82
N LYS A 83 -12.84 -23.67 7.85
CA LYS A 83 -11.46 -23.82 7.34
C LYS A 83 -10.95 -22.52 6.70
N GLU A 84 -11.75 -21.91 5.82
CA GLU A 84 -11.38 -20.66 5.16
C GLU A 84 -11.38 -19.46 6.13
N ALA A 85 -12.23 -19.49 7.16
CA ALA A 85 -12.24 -18.49 8.22
C ALA A 85 -10.95 -18.52 9.06
N ALA A 86 -10.43 -19.73 9.37
CA ALA A 86 -9.14 -19.90 10.01
C ALA A 86 -8.01 -19.36 9.12
N GLU A 87 -8.01 -19.69 7.82
CA GLU A 87 -7.02 -19.13 6.86
C GLU A 87 -7.07 -17.60 6.79
N LYS A 88 -8.26 -16.98 6.87
CA LYS A 88 -8.35 -15.50 6.94
C LYS A 88 -7.68 -14.93 8.17
N ARG A 89 -7.87 -15.57 9.34
CA ARG A 89 -7.23 -15.15 10.59
C ARG A 89 -5.71 -15.31 10.49
N GLU A 90 -5.23 -16.42 9.92
CA GLU A 90 -3.80 -16.62 9.66
C GLU A 90 -3.22 -15.58 8.71
N ILE A 91 -3.90 -15.25 7.62
CA ILE A 91 -3.43 -14.22 6.70
C ILE A 91 -3.37 -12.85 7.38
N ASN A 92 -4.36 -12.51 8.22
CA ASN A 92 -4.32 -11.28 9.00
C ASN A 92 -3.13 -11.25 9.96
N LYS A 93 -2.86 -12.36 10.67
CA LYS A 93 -1.69 -12.48 11.54
C LYS A 93 -0.39 -12.29 10.75
N LYS A 94 -0.24 -12.96 9.60
CA LYS A 94 0.93 -12.82 8.72
C LYS A 94 1.16 -11.38 8.22
N ILE A 95 0.09 -10.67 7.87
CA ILE A 95 0.21 -9.26 7.46
C ILE A 95 0.71 -8.40 8.64
N LYS A 96 0.16 -8.60 9.85
CA LYS A 96 0.60 -7.86 11.04
C LYS A 96 2.06 -8.15 11.39
N THR A 97 2.48 -9.42 11.36
CA THR A 97 3.87 -9.79 11.65
C THR A 97 4.83 -9.20 10.61
N LEU A 98 4.53 -9.31 9.31
CA LEU A 98 5.38 -8.71 8.26
C LEU A 98 5.59 -7.20 8.43
N ILE A 99 4.55 -6.47 8.83
CA ILE A 99 4.64 -5.02 9.09
C ILE A 99 5.51 -4.76 10.31
N LYS A 100 5.28 -5.51 11.40
CA LYS A 100 6.03 -5.39 12.65
C LYS A 100 7.52 -5.69 12.44
N ASP A 101 7.84 -6.83 11.85
CA ASP A 101 9.21 -7.31 11.65
C ASP A 101 10.04 -6.33 10.80
N ILE A 102 9.48 -5.81 9.71
CA ILE A 102 10.19 -4.81 8.89
C ILE A 102 10.37 -3.49 9.63
N THR A 103 9.35 -3.06 10.37
CA THR A 103 9.42 -1.80 11.11
C THR A 103 10.49 -1.89 12.20
N GLU A 104 10.50 -2.99 12.96
CA GLU A 104 11.49 -3.25 14.00
C GLU A 104 12.90 -3.37 13.43
N LYS A 105 13.09 -4.11 12.32
CA LYS A 105 14.39 -4.22 11.64
C LYS A 105 14.91 -2.85 11.23
N GLN A 106 14.09 -2.04 10.57
CA GLN A 106 14.49 -0.73 10.06
C GLN A 106 14.74 0.26 11.18
N GLN A 107 13.91 0.26 12.24
CA GLN A 107 14.13 1.09 13.42
C GLN A 107 15.40 0.70 14.18
N LYS A 108 15.69 -0.60 14.31
CA LYS A 108 16.91 -1.10 14.93
C LYS A 108 18.15 -0.62 14.16
N GLU A 109 18.15 -0.78 12.83
CA GLU A 109 19.24 -0.29 11.98
C GLU A 109 19.42 1.23 12.09
N LEU A 110 18.33 2.01 12.11
CA LEU A 110 18.40 3.47 12.27
C LEU A 110 18.90 3.91 13.66
N LYS A 111 18.58 3.13 14.70
CA LYS A 111 19.04 3.36 16.08
C LYS A 111 20.52 3.04 16.22
N GLU A 112 20.98 1.93 15.66
CA GLU A 112 22.40 1.53 15.65
C GLU A 112 23.27 2.56 14.91
N LEU A 113 22.75 3.13 13.82
CA LEU A 113 23.44 4.19 13.06
C LEU A 113 23.32 5.58 13.69
N GLY A 114 22.61 5.72 14.81
CA GLY A 114 22.42 7.01 15.50
C GLY A 114 21.63 8.05 14.69
N ILE A 115 20.98 7.64 13.59
CA ILE A 115 20.26 8.54 12.67
C ILE A 115 18.95 9.01 13.29
N VAL A 116 18.30 8.18 14.11
CA VAL A 116 17.05 8.52 14.79
C VAL A 116 17.33 8.70 16.29
N LYS A 117 17.27 9.96 16.76
CA LYS A 117 17.06 10.22 18.20
C LYS A 117 15.71 9.64 18.57
N SER A 118 15.67 8.86 19.65
CA SER A 118 14.52 8.12 20.20
C SER A 118 13.31 9.03 20.48
N THR A 119 12.68 9.53 19.43
CA THR A 119 11.32 10.05 19.49
C THR A 119 10.46 8.82 19.29
N GLN A 120 9.88 8.38 20.40
CA GLN A 120 8.91 7.31 20.47
C GLN A 120 7.72 7.66 19.56
N THR A 121 7.82 7.42 18.25
CA THR A 121 6.63 7.29 17.41
C THR A 121 6.07 5.90 17.67
N ASN A 122 5.55 5.75 18.89
CA ASN A 122 4.79 4.60 19.37
C ASN A 122 3.35 4.66 18.82
N GLU A 123 3.14 5.30 17.67
CA GLU A 123 1.82 5.43 17.02
C GLU A 123 1.31 4.06 16.52
N PHE A 124 2.12 3.01 16.55
CA PHE A 124 1.71 1.64 16.25
C PHE A 124 1.54 0.72 17.46
N ALA A 125 1.98 1.12 18.67
CA ALA A 125 1.80 0.28 19.86
C ALA A 125 0.49 0.56 20.60
N GLU A 126 -0.20 1.66 20.28
CA GLU A 126 -1.51 1.98 20.88
C GLU A 126 -2.70 1.63 19.97
N GLU A 127 -2.47 0.96 18.83
CA GLU A 127 -3.54 0.31 18.06
C GLU A 127 -3.64 -1.20 18.36
N ASP A 128 -3.44 -1.59 19.62
CA ASP A 128 -4.12 -2.77 20.21
C ASP A 128 -5.61 -2.43 20.47
N VAL A 129 -6.27 -1.86 19.45
CA VAL A 129 -7.72 -1.68 19.46
C VAL A 129 -8.34 -3.04 19.15
N ASP A 130 -8.74 -3.71 20.24
CA ASP A 130 -9.84 -4.65 20.36
C ASP A 130 -10.50 -5.06 19.04
N MET A 131 -10.43 -6.34 18.66
CA MET A 131 -11.47 -6.99 17.85
C MET A 131 -11.34 -8.52 17.91
N ASP A 132 -11.64 -9.06 19.09
CA ASP A 132 -12.43 -10.29 19.15
C ASP A 132 -13.87 -9.93 18.78
N ASN A 133 -14.25 -10.17 17.51
CA ASN A 133 -15.64 -10.36 17.09
C ASN A 133 -15.72 -11.19 15.80
#